data_AF-A0A7C4UCB0-F1
#
_entry.id   AF-A0A7C4UCB0-F1
#
_cell.length_a   1.000
_cell.length_b   1.000
_cell.length_c   1.000
_cell.angle_alpha   90.00
_cell.angle_beta   90.00
_cell.angle_gamma   90.00
#
_symmetry.space_group_name_H-M   'P 1'
#
loop_
_entity.id
_entity.type
_entity.pdbx_description
1 polymer ?
#
loop_
_entity_poly.entity_id
_entity_poly.type
_entity_poly.pdbx_seq_one_letter_code
_entity_poly.pdbx_strand_id
1 'polypeptide(L)'
;MILLINDIEKKIPFELAEITLGQFIEYYDRYGRDLDSKLDELIGKVYENDEEKELNQELDINTHIDEECIAWVSFWTGFSFEDIKDKPDILPVITEYRKFRELLKQSEDSTNHFPYIIEWNGEQWSIQDYGVTPGSGMTFNEIITSKEVVRQVHALGKKKWDALPYLCAIFLRKVDEPFKDEFIHDGSERLKLMQSLSMNYAIQVAFFLSSCVSTWNNTLQYLKKEEEMESQN
;
A
#
# COMPACT_ATOMS: atom_id res chain seq x y z
N MET A 1 -7.48 18.89 -2.38
CA MET A 1 -7.20 20.30 -2.02
C MET A 1 -6.81 21.08 -3.28
N ILE A 2 -7.10 22.39 -3.36
CA ILE A 2 -6.60 23.26 -4.45
C ILE A 2 -5.52 24.16 -3.86
N LEU A 3 -4.39 24.27 -4.56
CA LEU A 3 -3.31 25.19 -4.24
C LEU A 3 -3.06 26.16 -5.39
N LEU A 4 -2.75 27.40 -5.05
CA LEU A 4 -2.30 28.42 -5.98
C LEU A 4 -0.78 28.50 -5.91
N ILE A 5 -0.09 28.05 -6.97
CA ILE A 5 1.38 28.13 -7.07
C ILE A 5 1.70 28.94 -8.31
N ASN A 6 2.38 30.08 -8.12
CA ASN A 6 2.75 31.02 -9.19
C ASN A 6 1.53 31.45 -10.03
N ASP A 7 0.43 31.83 -9.35
CA ASP A 7 -0.86 32.22 -9.93
C ASP A 7 -1.58 31.12 -10.74
N ILE A 8 -1.15 29.86 -10.62
CA ILE A 8 -1.77 28.71 -11.27
C ILE A 8 -2.43 27.83 -10.22
N GLU A 9 -3.73 27.62 -10.37
CA GLU A 9 -4.47 26.67 -9.54
C GLU A 9 -4.15 25.22 -9.93
N LYS A 10 -3.79 24.42 -8.94
CA LYS A 10 -3.55 22.99 -9.08
C LYS A 10 -4.32 22.21 -8.03
N LYS A 11 -4.98 21.14 -8.47
CA LYS A 11 -5.61 20.17 -7.57
C LYS A 11 -4.58 19.16 -7.11
N ILE A 12 -4.50 18.95 -5.80
CA ILE A 12 -3.67 17.94 -5.16
C ILE A 12 -4.61 16.95 -4.47
N PRO A 13 -4.53 15.66 -4.79
CA PRO A 13 -5.37 14.65 -4.17
C PRO A 13 -4.89 14.35 -2.76
N PHE A 14 -5.85 14.23 -1.84
CA PHE A 14 -5.63 13.79 -0.45
C PHE A 14 -6.65 12.72 -0.02
N GLU A 15 -7.37 12.17 -0.99
CA GLU A 15 -8.29 11.05 -0.79
C GLU A 15 -7.82 9.86 -1.62
N LEU A 16 -7.82 8.67 -1.01
CA LEU A 16 -7.38 7.44 -1.68
C LEU A 16 -8.23 7.08 -2.90
N ALA A 17 -9.49 7.54 -2.96
CA ALA A 17 -10.36 7.32 -4.11
C ALA A 17 -9.95 8.15 -5.34
N GLU A 18 -9.29 9.29 -5.13
CA GLU A 18 -8.85 10.21 -6.20
C GLU A 18 -7.53 9.79 -6.87
N ILE A 19 -6.85 8.80 -6.30
CA ILE A 19 -5.49 8.41 -6.68
C ILE A 19 -5.57 7.00 -7.26
N THR A 20 -5.12 6.81 -8.48
CA THR A 20 -4.98 5.47 -9.05
C THR A 20 -3.69 4.80 -8.55
N LEU A 21 -3.70 3.47 -8.52
CA LEU A 21 -2.55 2.66 -8.12
C LEU A 21 -1.31 2.98 -8.96
N GLY A 22 -1.48 3.13 -10.28
CA GLY A 22 -0.37 3.48 -11.17
C GLY A 22 0.21 4.86 -10.90
N GLN A 23 -0.62 5.86 -10.61
CA GLN A 23 -0.12 7.18 -10.23
C GLN A 23 0.65 7.14 -8.91
N PHE A 24 0.17 6.35 -7.93
CA PHE A 24 0.87 6.19 -6.66
C PHE A 24 2.22 5.48 -6.83
N ILE A 25 2.27 4.42 -7.65
CA ILE A 25 3.52 3.73 -8.00
C ILE A 25 4.49 4.70 -8.68
N GLU A 26 4.02 5.50 -9.64
CA GLU A 26 4.87 6.50 -10.31
C GLU A 26 5.43 7.55 -9.33
N TYR A 27 4.60 8.04 -8.40
CA TYR A 27 5.05 8.91 -7.30
C TYR A 27 6.12 8.23 -6.46
N TYR A 28 5.86 6.98 -6.05
CA TYR A 28 6.75 6.24 -5.17
C TYR A 28 8.09 5.92 -5.84
N ASP A 29 8.08 5.60 -7.12
CA ASP A 29 9.29 5.39 -7.91
C ASP A 29 10.10 6.66 -8.09
N ARG A 30 9.43 7.81 -8.27
CA ARG A 30 10.10 9.09 -8.48
C ARG A 30 10.69 9.66 -7.18
N TYR A 31 9.99 9.50 -6.06
CA TYR A 31 10.35 10.16 -4.80
C TYR A 31 10.34 9.21 -3.59
N GLY A 32 9.33 8.34 -3.50
CA GLY A 32 9.06 7.52 -2.31
C GLY A 32 10.22 6.61 -1.90
N ARG A 33 10.90 5.93 -2.84
CA ARG A 33 12.02 5.02 -2.51
C ARG A 33 13.16 5.73 -1.79
N ASP A 34 13.53 6.92 -2.26
CA ASP A 34 14.62 7.70 -1.68
C ASP A 34 14.20 8.28 -0.32
N LEU A 35 12.95 8.74 -0.21
CA LEU A 35 12.38 9.22 1.05
C LEU A 35 12.35 8.11 2.10
N ASP A 36 11.88 6.92 1.75
CA ASP A 36 11.87 5.75 2.61
C ASP A 36 13.26 5.34 3.09
N SER A 37 14.28 5.49 2.22
CA SER A 37 15.67 5.19 2.58
C SER A 37 16.20 6.22 3.59
N LYS A 38 15.91 7.51 3.36
CA LYS A 38 16.25 8.58 4.32
C LYS A 38 15.56 8.38 5.66
N LEU A 39 14.29 7.97 5.67
CA LEU A 39 13.58 7.69 6.91
C LEU A 39 14.25 6.56 7.71
N ASP A 40 14.64 5.48 7.04
CA ASP A 40 15.37 4.37 7.68
C ASP A 40 16.70 4.86 8.29
N GLU A 41 17.43 5.74 7.59
CA GLU A 41 18.65 6.36 8.09
C GLU A 41 18.39 7.22 9.34
N LEU A 42 17.32 8.03 9.34
CA LEU A 42 16.94 8.86 10.49
C LEU A 42 16.50 8.03 11.71
N ILE A 43 15.82 6.91 11.47
CA ILE A 43 15.43 5.97 12.54
C ILE A 43 16.67 5.26 13.11
N GLY A 44 17.63 4.88 12.26
CA GLY A 44 18.87 4.21 12.66
C GLY A 44 19.96 5.15 13.20
N LYS A 45 19.78 6.47 13.08
CA LYS A 45 20.76 7.48 13.49
C LYS A 45 21.02 7.42 15.00
N VAL A 46 22.29 7.34 15.37
CA VAL A 46 22.74 7.43 16.76
C VAL A 46 22.98 8.89 17.08
N TYR A 47 22.23 9.43 18.05
CA TYR A 47 22.41 10.79 18.54
C TYR A 47 23.42 10.77 19.68
N GLU A 48 24.37 11.71 19.67
CA GLU A 48 25.50 11.74 20.61
C GLU A 48 25.09 12.11 22.05
N ASN A 49 23.93 12.75 22.23
CA ASN A 49 23.49 13.28 23.51
C ASN A 49 22.15 12.64 23.92
N ASP A 50 22.20 11.74 24.92
CA ASP A 50 21.03 10.93 25.33
C ASP A 50 19.87 11.78 25.90
N GLU A 51 20.13 12.96 26.47
CA GLU A 51 19.11 13.84 27.06
C GLU A 51 18.24 14.56 26.01
N GLU A 52 18.76 14.80 24.80
CA GLU A 52 18.05 15.49 23.70
C GLU A 52 17.77 14.55 22.52
N LYS A 53 18.14 13.27 22.64
CA LYS A 53 18.03 12.29 21.56
C LYS A 53 16.61 12.16 21.02
N GLU A 54 15.62 12.02 21.91
CA GLU A 54 14.22 11.88 21.53
C GLU A 54 13.70 13.13 20.81
N LEU A 55 14.00 14.31 21.35
CA LEU A 55 13.59 15.59 20.76
C LEU A 55 14.23 15.81 19.38
N ASN A 56 15.53 15.58 19.26
CA ASN A 56 16.25 15.74 17.99
C ASN A 56 15.77 14.73 16.94
N GLN A 57 15.49 13.49 17.35
CA GLN A 57 14.92 12.48 16.47
C GLN A 57 13.51 12.86 16.01
N GLU A 58 12.67 13.36 16.90
CA GLU A 58 11.33 13.83 16.57
C GLU A 58 11.37 15.00 15.57
N LEU A 59 12.28 15.96 15.76
CA LEU A 59 12.47 17.09 14.84
C LEU A 59 12.95 16.64 13.45
N ASP A 60 13.90 15.71 13.39
CA ASP A 60 14.40 15.15 12.14
C ASP A 60 13.28 14.40 11.39
N ILE A 61 12.47 13.59 12.09
CA ILE A 61 11.33 12.87 11.51
C ILE A 61 10.24 13.85 11.03
N ASN A 62 9.93 14.88 11.81
CA ASN A 62 8.94 15.89 11.41
C ASN A 62 9.39 16.65 10.17
N THR A 63 10.66 17.01 10.09
CA THR A 63 11.25 17.65 8.91
C THR A 63 11.16 16.73 7.69
N HIS A 64 11.44 15.44 7.87
CA HIS A 64 11.31 14.45 6.81
C HIS A 64 9.86 14.33 6.31
N ILE A 65 8.86 14.33 7.20
CA ILE A 65 7.45 14.29 6.80
C ILE A 65 7.06 15.54 5.98
N ASP A 66 7.64 16.70 6.30
CA ASP A 66 7.41 17.92 5.53
C ASP A 66 8.08 17.82 4.14
N GLU A 67 9.25 17.19 4.04
CA GLU A 67 9.88 16.87 2.74
C GLU A 67 9.03 15.90 1.91
N GLU A 68 8.45 14.86 2.53
CA GLU A 68 7.50 13.97 1.85
C GLU A 68 6.30 14.75 1.30
N CYS A 69 5.76 15.70 2.08
CA CYS A 69 4.66 16.56 1.64
C CYS A 69 5.06 17.41 0.42
N ILE A 70 6.25 18.02 0.45
CA ILE A 70 6.75 18.82 -0.68
C ILE A 70 6.91 17.93 -1.93
N ALA A 71 7.43 16.70 -1.78
CA ALA A 71 7.53 15.74 -2.86
C ALA A 71 6.16 15.36 -3.44
N TRP A 72 5.17 15.13 -2.57
CA TRP A 72 3.78 14.87 -2.97
C TRP A 72 3.22 16.03 -3.81
N VAL A 73 3.34 17.26 -3.32
CA VAL A 73 2.89 18.45 -4.03
C VAL A 73 3.63 18.60 -5.36
N SER A 74 4.96 18.41 -5.37
CA SER A 74 5.77 18.49 -6.58
C SER A 74 5.31 17.48 -7.65
N PHE A 75 5.06 16.23 -7.25
CA PHE A 75 4.57 15.20 -8.16
C PHE A 75 3.26 15.59 -8.85
N TRP A 76 2.26 16.02 -8.06
CA TRP A 76 0.92 16.29 -8.58
C TRP A 76 0.80 17.60 -9.34
N THR A 77 1.64 18.59 -9.01
CA THR A 77 1.55 19.92 -9.59
C THR A 77 2.54 20.14 -10.75
N GLY A 78 3.67 19.43 -10.73
CA GLY A 78 4.80 19.58 -11.65
C GLY A 78 5.77 20.71 -11.29
N PHE A 79 5.57 21.39 -10.16
CA PHE A 79 6.46 22.45 -9.69
C PHE A 79 7.69 21.89 -8.96
N SER A 80 8.79 22.66 -8.94
CA SER A 80 10.01 22.24 -8.23
C SER A 80 9.83 22.34 -6.72
N PHE A 81 10.74 21.73 -5.96
CA PHE A 81 10.69 21.80 -4.50
C PHE A 81 10.89 23.24 -4.00
N GLU A 82 11.75 24.00 -4.67
CA GLU A 82 12.02 25.41 -4.39
C GLU A 82 10.79 26.28 -4.63
N ASP A 83 10.00 25.99 -5.68
CA ASP A 83 8.75 26.70 -5.95
C ASP A 83 7.69 26.49 -4.85
N ILE A 84 7.81 25.43 -4.06
CA ILE A 84 6.80 25.00 -3.08
C ILE A 84 7.20 25.37 -1.65
N LYS A 85 8.47 25.15 -1.28
CA LYS A 85 8.95 25.17 0.12
C LYS A 85 8.70 26.49 0.85
N ASP A 86 8.83 27.62 0.15
CA ASP A 86 8.73 28.96 0.75
C ASP A 86 7.34 29.60 0.57
N LYS A 87 6.34 28.84 0.13
CA LYS A 87 4.99 29.37 -0.09
C LYS A 87 4.25 29.54 1.24
N PRO A 88 3.61 30.69 1.50
CA PRO A 88 2.91 30.95 2.75
C PRO A 88 1.76 29.96 3.01
N ASP A 89 1.15 29.43 1.94
CA ASP A 89 0.03 28.51 2.01
C ASP A 89 0.44 27.03 2.13
N ILE A 90 1.73 26.72 2.32
CA ILE A 90 2.20 25.33 2.42
C ILE A 90 1.84 24.66 3.75
N LEU A 91 1.73 25.43 4.84
CA LEU A 91 1.46 24.88 6.18
C LEU A 91 0.11 24.13 6.29
N PRO A 92 -1.01 24.66 5.77
CA PRO A 92 -2.26 23.91 5.68
C PRO A 92 -2.12 22.60 4.88
N VAL A 93 -1.29 22.59 3.83
CA VAL A 93 -1.07 21.41 2.96
C VAL A 93 -0.28 20.35 3.71
N ILE A 94 0.77 20.75 4.41
CA ILE A 94 1.54 19.86 5.30
C ILE A 94 0.62 19.21 6.33
N THR A 95 -0.25 20.02 6.93
CA THR A 95 -1.23 19.52 7.91
C THR A 95 -2.16 18.49 7.30
N GLU A 96 -2.65 18.73 6.08
CA GLU A 96 -3.53 17.78 5.39
C GLU A 96 -2.80 16.52 4.93
N TYR A 97 -1.57 16.66 4.43
CA TYR A 97 -0.71 15.54 4.06
C TYR A 97 -0.42 14.64 5.27
N ARG A 98 -0.16 15.21 6.45
CA ARG A 98 0.04 14.43 7.68
C ARG A 98 -1.17 13.58 8.02
N LYS A 99 -2.38 14.11 7.87
CA LYS A 99 -3.62 13.31 8.05
C LYS A 99 -3.74 12.22 7.01
N PHE A 100 -3.50 12.55 5.73
CA PHE A 100 -3.53 11.57 4.64
C PHE A 100 -2.52 10.43 4.85
N ARG A 101 -1.30 10.76 5.25
CA ARG A 101 -0.24 9.80 5.58
C ARG A 101 -0.64 8.91 6.76
N GLU A 102 -1.25 9.50 7.79
CA GLU A 102 -1.78 8.73 8.91
C GLU A 102 -2.92 7.81 8.48
N LEU A 103 -3.81 8.25 7.59
CA LEU A 103 -4.86 7.40 7.02
C LEU A 103 -4.29 6.23 6.22
N LEU A 104 -3.23 6.46 5.42
CA LEU A 104 -2.51 5.38 4.73
C LEU A 104 -2.01 4.34 5.73
N LYS A 105 -1.41 4.77 6.84
CA LYS A 105 -0.92 3.88 7.91
C LYS A 105 -2.03 3.20 8.70
N GLN A 106 -3.05 3.94 9.14
CA GLN A 106 -4.16 3.42 9.94
C GLN A 106 -5.05 2.48 9.14
N SER A 107 -5.16 2.68 7.83
CA SER A 107 -5.82 1.72 6.97
C SER A 107 -5.15 0.35 7.11
N GLU A 108 -3.84 0.28 7.39
CA GLU A 108 -3.11 -0.98 7.66
C GLU A 108 -3.55 -1.70 8.94
N ASP A 109 -4.05 -0.96 9.94
CA ASP A 109 -4.37 -1.49 11.26
C ASP A 109 -5.87 -1.69 11.51
N SER A 110 -6.75 -1.12 10.67
CA SER A 110 -8.17 -0.97 11.01
C SER A 110 -9.13 -1.37 9.89
N THR A 111 -9.32 -2.67 9.64
CA THR A 111 -10.59 -3.16 9.08
C THR A 111 -10.79 -4.67 9.30
N ASN A 112 -11.61 -5.03 10.28
CA ASN A 112 -12.14 -6.39 10.46
C ASN A 112 -13.34 -6.70 9.53
N HIS A 113 -13.67 -5.80 8.60
CA HIS A 113 -14.81 -5.93 7.69
C HIS A 113 -14.37 -5.57 6.27
N PHE A 114 -13.99 -6.58 5.51
CA PHE A 114 -13.71 -6.43 4.09
C PHE A 114 -15.04 -6.37 3.33
N PRO A 115 -15.33 -5.33 2.52
CA PRO A 115 -16.46 -5.38 1.63
C PRO A 115 -16.22 -6.49 0.61
N TYR A 116 -16.97 -7.58 0.74
CA TYR A 116 -16.89 -8.73 -0.16
C TYR A 116 -17.15 -8.34 -1.62
N ILE A 117 -17.86 -7.24 -1.86
CA ILE A 117 -18.20 -6.72 -3.18
C ILE A 117 -17.94 -5.21 -3.20
N ILE A 118 -17.26 -4.75 -4.25
CA ILE A 118 -17.04 -3.34 -4.56
C ILE A 118 -17.64 -3.02 -5.93
N GLU A 119 -18.14 -1.79 -6.09
CA GLU A 119 -18.54 -1.26 -7.39
C GLU A 119 -17.39 -0.47 -8.00
N TRP A 120 -16.88 -0.92 -9.14
CA TRP A 120 -15.79 -0.27 -9.84
C TRP A 120 -15.99 -0.35 -11.36
N ASN A 121 -15.82 0.78 -12.05
CA ASN A 121 -16.09 0.94 -13.48
C ASN A 121 -17.50 0.50 -13.91
N GLY A 122 -18.50 0.67 -13.03
CA GLY A 122 -19.89 0.25 -13.29
C GLY A 122 -20.14 -1.26 -13.21
N GLU A 123 -19.15 -2.02 -12.73
CA GLU A 123 -19.23 -3.47 -12.55
C GLU A 123 -19.02 -3.84 -11.09
N GLN A 124 -19.50 -5.02 -10.71
CA GLN A 124 -19.28 -5.58 -9.38
C GLN A 124 -18.04 -6.47 -9.38
N TRP A 125 -17.14 -6.17 -8.45
CA TRP A 125 -15.91 -6.92 -8.20
C TRP A 125 -15.93 -7.46 -6.80
N SER A 126 -15.35 -8.63 -6.58
CA SER A 126 -15.22 -9.23 -5.26
C SER A 126 -13.78 -9.61 -4.97
N ILE A 127 -13.37 -9.35 -3.72
CA ILE A 127 -12.14 -9.88 -3.16
C ILE A 127 -12.39 -11.36 -2.88
N GLN A 128 -11.61 -12.21 -3.52
CA GLN A 128 -11.84 -13.64 -3.53
C GLN A 128 -11.31 -14.27 -2.24
N ASP A 129 -12.19 -14.95 -1.51
CA ASP A 129 -11.83 -15.63 -0.25
C ASP A 129 -10.95 -16.86 -0.50
N TYR A 130 -10.10 -17.17 0.48
CA TYR A 130 -9.16 -18.30 0.51
C TYR A 130 -9.87 -19.63 0.87
N GLY A 131 -11.20 -19.65 0.87
CA GLY A 131 -12.01 -20.78 1.30
C GLY A 131 -11.99 -21.95 0.32
N VAL A 132 -11.15 -22.96 0.59
CA VAL A 132 -11.21 -24.26 -0.08
C VAL A 132 -12.42 -25.04 0.47
N THR A 133 -13.59 -24.84 -0.13
CA THR A 133 -14.74 -25.72 0.13
C THR A 133 -14.83 -26.82 -0.93
N PRO A 134 -15.45 -27.98 -0.65
CA PRO A 134 -15.64 -29.05 -1.65
C PRO A 134 -16.47 -28.62 -2.89
N GLY A 135 -17.11 -27.45 -2.83
CA GLY A 135 -17.78 -26.80 -3.96
C GLY A 135 -17.08 -25.53 -4.47
N SER A 136 -15.90 -25.18 -3.92
CA SER A 136 -15.11 -24.04 -4.39
C SER A 136 -14.45 -24.38 -5.73
N GLY A 137 -14.62 -23.51 -6.72
CA GLY A 137 -14.02 -23.65 -8.05
C GLY A 137 -12.53 -23.35 -8.09
N MET A 138 -11.81 -23.48 -6.97
CA MET A 138 -10.41 -23.10 -6.86
C MET A 138 -9.50 -24.29 -7.21
N THR A 139 -8.74 -24.14 -8.29
CA THR A 139 -7.90 -25.18 -8.89
C THR A 139 -6.54 -25.32 -8.18
N PHE A 140 -5.88 -26.47 -8.30
CA PHE A 140 -4.54 -26.71 -7.73
C PHE A 140 -3.49 -25.66 -8.16
N ASN A 141 -3.64 -25.09 -9.36
CA ASN A 141 -2.82 -23.97 -9.82
C ASN A 141 -3.01 -22.73 -8.95
N GLU A 142 -4.24 -22.40 -8.54
CA GLU A 142 -4.51 -21.27 -7.64
C GLU A 142 -3.85 -21.46 -6.25
N ILE A 143 -3.66 -22.70 -5.76
CA ILE A 143 -2.93 -22.98 -4.51
C ILE A 143 -1.42 -22.73 -4.67
N ILE A 144 -0.83 -23.11 -5.80
CA ILE A 144 0.59 -22.85 -6.07
C ILE A 144 0.83 -21.36 -6.31
N THR A 145 -0.04 -20.71 -7.08
CA THR A 145 0.00 -19.26 -7.29
C THR A 145 -0.20 -18.52 -5.96
N SER A 146 -1.07 -19.00 -5.06
CA SER A 146 -1.23 -18.44 -3.71
C SER A 146 0.01 -18.61 -2.84
N LYS A 147 0.70 -19.76 -2.91
CA LYS A 147 2.00 -19.96 -2.22
C LYS A 147 3.10 -19.05 -2.78
N GLU A 148 3.13 -18.86 -4.10
CA GLU A 148 4.05 -17.94 -4.74
C GLU A 148 3.72 -16.49 -4.39
N VAL A 149 2.44 -16.14 -4.28
CA VAL A 149 1.95 -14.85 -3.79
C VAL A 149 2.33 -14.64 -2.32
N VAL A 150 2.15 -15.62 -1.43
CA VAL A 150 2.56 -15.52 -0.02
C VAL A 150 4.08 -15.36 0.10
N ARG A 151 4.84 -16.07 -0.74
CA ARG A 151 6.30 -15.91 -0.86
C ARG A 151 6.65 -14.52 -1.37
N GLN A 152 5.90 -13.99 -2.34
CA GLN A 152 6.06 -12.63 -2.83
C GLN A 152 5.66 -11.61 -1.76
N VAL A 153 4.58 -11.81 -0.99
CA VAL A 153 4.11 -10.96 0.13
C VAL A 153 5.15 -10.90 1.25
N HIS A 154 5.81 -12.01 1.55
CA HIS A 154 6.94 -12.04 2.48
C HIS A 154 8.21 -11.41 1.88
N ALA A 155 8.42 -11.52 0.57
CA ALA A 155 9.49 -10.81 -0.15
C ALA A 155 9.17 -9.32 -0.42
N LEU A 156 7.93 -8.90 -0.15
CA LEU A 156 7.32 -7.60 -0.49
C LEU A 156 7.48 -6.54 0.61
N GLY A 157 8.07 -6.91 1.76
CA GLY A 157 8.16 -6.10 2.98
C GLY A 157 8.06 -4.59 2.75
N LYS A 158 7.00 -3.98 3.30
CA LYS A 158 6.65 -2.54 3.46
C LYS A 158 6.92 -1.53 2.31
N LYS A 159 7.59 -1.89 1.20
CA LYS A 159 8.22 -0.91 0.29
C LYS A 159 8.18 -1.27 -1.20
N LYS A 160 7.43 -2.30 -1.61
CA LYS A 160 7.36 -2.79 -3.01
C LYS A 160 5.95 -2.66 -3.61
N TRP A 161 5.54 -1.42 -3.89
CA TRP A 161 4.23 -1.11 -4.45
C TRP A 161 3.98 -1.72 -5.84
N ASP A 162 5.04 -2.02 -6.60
CA ASP A 162 4.95 -2.59 -7.97
C ASP A 162 4.29 -3.96 -8.05
N ALA A 163 4.26 -4.71 -6.94
CA ALA A 163 3.61 -6.02 -6.93
C ALA A 163 2.11 -5.91 -6.67
N LEU A 164 1.64 -4.78 -6.14
CA LEU A 164 0.23 -4.59 -5.79
C LEU A 164 -0.73 -4.73 -7.00
N PRO A 165 -0.38 -4.27 -8.23
CA PRO A 165 -1.17 -4.56 -9.43
C PRO A 165 -1.34 -6.05 -9.71
N TYR A 166 -0.30 -6.86 -9.51
CA TYR A 166 -0.37 -8.31 -9.70
C TYR A 166 -1.28 -8.96 -8.66
N LEU A 167 -1.17 -8.52 -7.40
CA LEU A 167 -2.04 -8.98 -6.32
C LEU A 167 -3.50 -8.63 -6.59
N CYS A 168 -3.77 -7.39 -7.00
CA CYS A 168 -5.12 -6.97 -7.39
C CYS A 168 -5.62 -7.81 -8.58
N ALA A 169 -4.79 -8.10 -9.58
CA ALA A 169 -5.20 -8.90 -10.74
C ALA A 169 -5.66 -10.32 -10.37
N ILE A 170 -5.09 -10.89 -9.31
CA ILE A 170 -5.40 -12.24 -8.82
C ILE A 170 -6.64 -12.21 -7.91
N PHE A 171 -6.64 -11.34 -6.90
CA PHE A 171 -7.62 -11.39 -5.80
C PHE A 171 -8.84 -10.51 -6.03
N LEU A 172 -8.71 -9.44 -6.81
CA LEU A 172 -9.84 -8.61 -7.19
C LEU A 172 -10.34 -9.06 -8.57
N ARG A 173 -11.45 -9.78 -8.57
CA ARG A 173 -12.08 -10.30 -9.80
C ARG A 173 -13.51 -9.83 -9.92
N LYS A 174 -14.05 -9.78 -11.15
CA LYS A 174 -15.49 -9.59 -11.31
C LYS A 174 -16.23 -10.73 -10.62
N VAL A 175 -17.44 -10.46 -10.13
CA VAL A 175 -18.28 -11.52 -9.55
C VAL A 175 -18.41 -12.66 -10.57
N ASP A 176 -18.17 -13.90 -10.12
CA ASP A 176 -18.16 -15.14 -10.91
C ASP A 176 -17.07 -15.27 -12.00
N GLU A 177 -16.05 -14.40 -12.02
CA GLU A 177 -14.93 -14.51 -12.96
C GLU A 177 -13.87 -15.52 -12.47
N PRO A 178 -13.61 -16.61 -13.21
CA PRO A 178 -12.57 -17.57 -12.85
C PRO A 178 -11.17 -16.98 -13.04
N PHE A 179 -10.19 -17.48 -12.29
CA PHE A 179 -8.78 -17.13 -12.53
C PHE A 179 -8.33 -17.60 -13.91
N LYS A 180 -7.50 -16.80 -14.56
CA LYS A 180 -6.79 -17.17 -15.76
C LYS A 180 -5.34 -16.73 -15.63
N ASP A 181 -4.41 -17.62 -15.99
CA ASP A 181 -2.96 -17.34 -15.91
C ASP A 181 -2.57 -16.09 -16.73
N GLU A 182 -3.31 -15.78 -17.80
CA GLU A 182 -3.12 -14.58 -18.63
C GLU A 182 -3.27 -13.25 -17.86
N PHE A 183 -3.93 -13.25 -16.70
CA PHE A 183 -4.12 -12.06 -15.89
C PHE A 183 -2.81 -11.47 -15.37
N ILE A 184 -1.81 -12.32 -15.12
CA ILE A 184 -0.53 -11.93 -14.52
C ILE A 184 0.61 -11.83 -15.53
N HIS A 185 0.34 -12.05 -16.82
CA HIS A 185 1.35 -11.89 -17.86
C HIS A 185 1.75 -10.41 -17.99
N ASP A 186 3.04 -10.14 -18.16
CA ASP A 186 3.53 -8.78 -18.33
C ASP A 186 2.86 -8.10 -19.53
N GLY A 187 2.35 -6.89 -19.29
CA GLY A 187 1.62 -6.12 -20.29
C GLY A 187 0.18 -6.61 -20.56
N SER A 188 -0.35 -7.55 -19.77
CA SER A 188 -1.75 -7.97 -19.89
C SER A 188 -2.71 -6.79 -19.71
N GLU A 189 -3.86 -6.87 -20.39
CA GLU A 189 -4.94 -5.88 -20.20
C GLU A 189 -5.44 -5.87 -18.76
N ARG A 190 -5.36 -7.00 -18.05
CA ARG A 190 -5.72 -7.08 -16.64
C ARG A 190 -4.78 -6.26 -15.76
N LEU A 191 -3.46 -6.36 -15.94
CA LEU A 191 -2.52 -5.56 -15.18
C LEU A 191 -2.67 -4.07 -15.48
N LYS A 192 -2.85 -3.69 -16.75
CA LYS A 192 -3.14 -2.29 -17.13
C LYS A 192 -4.42 -1.77 -16.47
N LEU A 193 -5.45 -2.61 -16.40
CA LEU A 193 -6.68 -2.28 -15.69
C LEU A 193 -6.43 -2.07 -14.19
N MET A 194 -5.65 -2.94 -13.55
CA MET A 194 -5.31 -2.79 -12.13
C MET A 194 -4.49 -1.53 -11.83
N GLN A 195 -3.69 -1.03 -12.78
CA GLN A 195 -3.01 0.27 -12.63
C GLN A 195 -4.00 1.43 -12.51
N SER A 196 -5.20 1.32 -13.10
CA SER A 196 -6.25 2.34 -12.99
C SER A 196 -7.13 2.20 -11.73
N LEU A 197 -6.90 1.16 -10.92
CA LEU A 197 -7.66 0.93 -9.70
C LEU A 197 -7.39 2.05 -8.69
N SER A 198 -8.44 2.60 -8.09
CA SER A 198 -8.27 3.59 -7.02
C SER A 198 -7.57 2.99 -5.81
N MET A 199 -6.70 3.77 -5.15
CA MET A 199 -5.86 3.32 -4.05
C MET A 199 -6.69 2.78 -2.87
N ASN A 200 -7.88 3.33 -2.62
CA ASN A 200 -8.76 2.85 -1.56
C ASN A 200 -9.13 1.36 -1.73
N TYR A 201 -9.25 0.86 -2.96
CA TYR A 201 -9.51 -0.55 -3.25
C TYR A 201 -8.24 -1.38 -3.27
N ALA A 202 -7.15 -0.85 -3.86
CA ALA A 202 -5.87 -1.54 -3.91
C ALA A 202 -5.33 -1.85 -2.49
N ILE A 203 -5.49 -0.89 -1.59
CA ILE A 203 -5.12 -0.99 -0.18
C ILE A 203 -5.97 -2.05 0.55
N GLN A 204 -7.27 -2.15 0.27
CA GLN A 204 -8.13 -3.21 0.83
C GLN A 204 -7.66 -4.61 0.43
N VAL A 205 -7.20 -4.78 -0.82
CA VAL A 205 -6.60 -6.05 -1.28
C VAL A 205 -5.31 -6.34 -0.52
N ALA A 206 -4.44 -5.34 -0.35
CA ALA A 206 -3.19 -5.49 0.41
C ALA A 206 -3.46 -5.93 1.87
N PHE A 207 -4.51 -5.41 2.50
CA PHE A 207 -4.90 -5.81 3.86
C PHE A 207 -5.51 -7.17 3.94
N PHE A 208 -6.42 -7.52 3.04
CA PHE A 208 -6.96 -8.87 2.98
C PHE A 208 -5.82 -9.90 2.96
N LEU A 209 -4.80 -9.66 2.12
CA LEU A 209 -3.63 -10.52 2.03
C LEU A 209 -2.79 -10.53 3.31
N SER A 210 -2.54 -9.36 3.91
CA SER A 210 -1.80 -9.27 5.17
C SER A 210 -2.52 -10.01 6.30
N SER A 211 -3.85 -9.89 6.38
CA SER A 211 -4.70 -10.65 7.30
C SER A 211 -4.60 -12.15 7.03
N CYS A 212 -4.76 -12.61 5.78
CA CYS A 212 -4.60 -14.02 5.42
C CYS A 212 -3.22 -14.58 5.84
N VAL A 213 -2.14 -13.83 5.60
CA VAL A 213 -0.78 -14.23 5.98
C VAL A 213 -0.61 -14.30 7.49
N SER A 214 -1.13 -13.32 8.23
CA SER A 214 -1.05 -13.34 9.70
C SER A 214 -1.82 -14.51 10.30
N THR A 215 -3.04 -14.79 9.82
CA THR A 215 -3.83 -15.97 10.21
C THR A 215 -3.08 -17.26 9.90
N TRP A 216 -2.56 -17.39 8.67
CA TRP A 216 -1.81 -18.57 8.25
C TRP A 216 -0.56 -18.83 9.10
N ASN A 217 0.22 -17.78 9.40
CA ASN A 217 1.40 -17.90 10.26
C ASN A 217 1.04 -18.33 11.69
N ASN A 218 -0.04 -17.77 12.24
CA ASN A 218 -0.53 -18.16 13.57
C ASN A 218 -1.01 -19.62 13.59
N THR A 219 -1.73 -20.06 12.56
CA THR A 219 -2.17 -21.46 12.42
C THR A 219 -1.00 -22.42 12.21
N LEU A 220 -0.01 -22.08 11.38
CA LEU A 220 1.19 -22.90 11.18
C LEU A 220 2.03 -23.03 12.46
N GLN A 221 2.16 -21.95 13.24
CA GLN A 221 2.87 -21.99 14.52
C GLN A 221 2.13 -22.87 15.53
N TYR A 222 0.79 -22.85 15.50
CA TYR A 222 -0.03 -23.74 16.33
C TYR A 222 0.17 -25.21 15.93
N LEU A 223 0.12 -25.54 14.64
CA LEU A 223 0.34 -26.89 14.14
C LEU A 223 1.75 -27.42 14.45
N LYS A 224 2.78 -26.60 14.32
CA LYS A 224 4.16 -26.98 14.70
C LYS A 224 4.29 -27.25 16.20
N LYS A 225 3.63 -26.46 17.04
CA LYS A 225 3.62 -26.68 18.50
C LYS A 225 2.87 -27.96 18.88
N GLU A 226 1.79 -28.29 18.18
CA GLU A 226 1.09 -29.58 18.37
C GLU A 226 1.97 -30.76 17.95
N GLU A 227 2.63 -30.71 16.79
CA GLU A 227 3.57 -31.76 16.35
C GLU A 227 4.75 -31.94 17.33
N GLU A 228 5.29 -30.85 17.89
CA GLU A 228 6.37 -30.89 18.91
C GLU A 228 5.89 -31.44 20.26
N MET A 229 4.62 -31.23 20.63
CA MET A 229 4.02 -31.80 21.84
C MET A 229 3.66 -33.28 21.68
N GLU A 230 3.26 -33.71 20.48
CA GLU A 230 2.97 -35.12 20.17
C GLU A 230 4.24 -35.96 20.03
N SER A 231 5.36 -35.38 19.55
CA SER A 231 6.65 -36.08 19.42
C SER A 231 7.48 -36.14 20.71
N GLN A 232 6.99 -35.57 21.81
CA GLN A 232 7.57 -35.67 23.16
C GLN A 232 6.81 -36.63 24.10
N ASN A 233 5.74 -37.27 23.63
CA ASN A 233 5.00 -38.33 24.32
C ASN A 233 5.30 -39.71 23.69
#